data_AF-A0A3C0QES0-F1
#
_entry.id   AF-A0A3C0QES0-F1
#
_cell.length_a   1.000
_cell.length_b   1.000
_cell.length_c   1.000
_cell.angle_alpha   90.00
_cell.angle_beta   90.00
_cell.angle_gamma   90.00
#
_symmetry.space_group_name_H-M   'P 1'
#
loop_
_entity.id
_entity.type
_entity.pdbx_description
1 polymer ?
#
loop_
_entity_poly.entity_id
_entity_poly.type
_entity_poly.pdbx_seq_one_letter_code
_entity_poly.pdbx_strand_id
1 'polypeptide(L)'
;DPRHADQQVRSTIVLPHGTGHTKKVCVIALGDKQKEAQDAGADIVGGEDLVKEIAEGRMDFDAVIATPDIMKSAGRLGKVLGPRGLMPSAKANTVTFDVAGAVKEIKAGRIEFRVDKTAITHNAVGRASFPVENLENNVKALFRAIIKARPAAVKGTYVKTVTLATTMGVGISIDPVQAQKDVAAE
;
A
#
# COMPACT_ATOMS: atom_id res chain seq x y z
N ASP A 1 -12.53 -0.83 -16.80
CA ASP A 1 -13.81 -0.54 -16.13
C ASP A 1 -13.75 -1.07 -14.70
N PRO A 2 -13.79 -0.21 -13.68
CA PRO A 2 -13.67 -0.61 -12.27
C PRO A 2 -14.84 -1.46 -11.77
N ARG A 3 -15.94 -1.56 -12.52
CA ARG A 3 -17.09 -2.44 -12.20
C ARG A 3 -16.77 -3.91 -12.46
N HIS A 4 -15.81 -4.19 -13.34
CA HIS A 4 -15.41 -5.52 -13.75
C HIS A 4 -14.19 -5.98 -12.94
N ALA A 5 -14.32 -7.10 -12.22
CA ALA A 5 -13.30 -7.57 -11.29
C ALA A 5 -11.98 -7.99 -11.99
N ASP A 6 -12.06 -8.44 -13.24
CA ASP A 6 -10.93 -8.78 -14.12
C ASP A 6 -10.14 -7.56 -14.60
N GLN A 7 -10.74 -6.37 -14.50
CA GLN A 7 -10.11 -5.10 -14.90
C GLN A 7 -9.70 -4.26 -13.69
N GLN A 8 -9.92 -4.76 -12.47
CA GLN A 8 -9.55 -4.05 -11.25
C GLN A 8 -8.04 -4.19 -11.00
N VAL A 9 -7.35 -3.05 -10.97
CA VAL A 9 -5.91 -3.00 -10.70
C VAL A 9 -5.73 -2.79 -9.20
N ARG A 10 -5.03 -3.75 -8.57
CA ARG A 10 -4.60 -3.67 -7.18
C ARG A 10 -3.25 -4.34 -7.07
N SER A 11 -2.24 -3.58 -6.63
CA SER A 11 -0.91 -4.11 -6.43
C SER A 11 -0.18 -3.32 -5.34
N THR A 12 1.00 -3.82 -4.98
CA THR A 12 1.89 -3.19 -4.01
C THR A 12 3.25 -2.96 -4.64
N ILE A 13 3.90 -1.88 -4.23
CA ILE A 13 5.29 -1.58 -4.59
C ILE A 13 6.00 -0.99 -3.38
N VAL A 14 7.27 -1.36 -3.22
CA VAL A 14 8.18 -0.69 -2.30
C VAL A 14 8.85 0.46 -3.04
N LEU A 15 8.69 1.68 -2.53
CA LEU A 15 9.39 2.84 -3.10
C LEU A 15 10.87 2.80 -2.71
N PRO A 16 11.79 3.07 -3.65
CA PRO A 16 13.23 3.01 -3.38
C PRO A 16 13.68 4.02 -2.32
N HIS A 17 13.07 5.20 -2.27
CA HIS A 17 13.39 6.25 -1.28
C HIS A 17 12.36 6.39 -0.16
N GLY A 18 11.38 5.47 -0.10
CA GLY A 18 10.27 5.52 0.85
C GLY A 18 9.35 6.72 0.68
N THR A 19 8.41 6.90 1.61
CA THR A 19 7.39 7.97 1.58
C THR A 19 7.70 9.15 2.49
N GLY A 20 8.76 9.08 3.31
CA GLY A 20 9.09 10.10 4.31
C GLY A 20 8.13 10.15 5.50
N HIS A 21 7.30 9.12 5.69
CA HIS A 21 6.43 8.96 6.86
C HIS A 21 6.71 7.62 7.54
N THR A 22 7.04 7.68 8.83
CA THR A 22 7.19 6.51 9.69
C THR A 22 5.80 5.95 10.01
N LYS A 23 5.38 4.93 9.25
CA LYS A 23 4.11 4.24 9.48
C LYS A 23 4.20 3.43 10.77
N LYS A 24 3.18 3.55 11.63
CA LYS A 24 3.01 2.67 12.79
C LYS A 24 2.42 1.34 12.33
N VAL A 25 3.16 0.25 12.55
CA VAL A 25 2.79 -1.10 12.09
C VAL A 25 2.27 -1.91 13.27
N CYS A 26 1.03 -2.38 13.13
CA CYS A 26 0.37 -3.29 14.04
C CYS A 26 0.39 -4.72 13.46
N VAL A 27 0.84 -5.68 14.25
CA VAL A 27 0.91 -7.08 13.85
C VAL A 27 -0.01 -7.91 14.74
N ILE A 28 -0.91 -8.65 14.09
CA ILE A 28 -1.79 -9.61 14.74
C ILE A 28 -1.32 -11.01 14.38
N ALA A 29 -0.70 -11.70 15.33
CA ALA A 29 -0.13 -13.02 15.12
C ALA A 29 -0.29 -13.90 16.37
N LEU A 30 -0.17 -15.22 16.20
CA LEU A 30 -0.21 -16.19 17.29
C LEU A 30 1.17 -16.82 17.49
N GLY A 31 1.49 -17.16 18.75
CA GLY A 31 2.69 -17.92 19.10
C GLY A 31 4.00 -17.22 18.73
N ASP A 32 4.94 -18.00 18.15
CA ASP A 32 6.32 -17.56 17.88
C ASP A 32 6.42 -16.40 16.88
N LYS A 33 5.40 -16.22 16.03
CA LYS A 33 5.32 -15.09 15.09
C LYS A 33 5.15 -13.74 15.76
N GLN A 34 4.71 -13.70 17.02
CA GLN A 34 4.71 -12.46 17.80
C GLN A 34 6.14 -12.00 18.14
N LYS A 35 7.03 -12.93 18.51
CA LYS A 35 8.42 -12.62 18.81
C LYS A 35 9.15 -12.13 17.58
N GLU A 36 8.98 -12.82 16.45
CA GLU A 36 9.53 -12.38 15.15
C GLU A 36 9.06 -10.96 14.77
N ALA A 37 7.80 -10.61 15.07
CA ALA A 37 7.26 -9.28 14.81
C ALA A 37 7.90 -8.21 15.71
N GLN A 38 8.10 -8.51 16.99
CA GLN A 38 8.77 -7.62 17.94
C GLN A 38 10.22 -7.37 17.52
N ASP A 39 10.94 -8.44 17.15
CA ASP A 39 12.33 -8.36 16.69
C ASP A 39 12.47 -7.61 15.36
N ALA A 40 11.46 -7.70 14.49
CA ALA A 40 11.40 -6.93 13.24
C ALA A 40 11.08 -5.45 13.46
N GLY A 41 10.78 -5.05 14.70
CA GLY A 41 10.48 -3.68 15.09
C GLY A 41 9.04 -3.28 14.82
N ALA A 42 8.06 -4.18 14.92
CA ALA A 42 6.65 -3.79 14.92
C ALA A 42 6.33 -2.94 16.17
N ASP A 43 5.51 -1.89 16.00
CA ASP A 43 5.21 -0.95 17.08
C ASP A 43 4.16 -1.50 18.04
N ILE A 44 3.23 -2.32 17.52
CA ILE A 44 2.20 -3.00 18.29
C ILE A 44 2.16 -4.46 17.83
N VAL A 45 2.24 -5.39 18.78
CA VAL A 45 2.15 -6.83 18.52
C VAL A 45 1.14 -7.44 19.48
N GLY A 46 0.24 -8.27 18.98
CA GLY A 46 -0.70 -9.00 19.82
C GLY A 46 -1.39 -10.15 19.12
N GLY A 47 -2.15 -10.93 19.90
CA GLY A 47 -2.98 -12.04 19.44
C GLY A 47 -4.46 -11.67 19.45
N GLU A 48 -5.28 -12.54 20.04
CA GLU A 48 -6.74 -12.35 20.08
C GLU A 48 -7.18 -11.19 21.00
N ASP A 49 -6.40 -10.86 22.03
CA ASP A 49 -6.75 -9.76 22.93
C ASP A 49 -6.64 -8.40 22.23
N LEU A 50 -5.65 -8.24 21.35
CA LEU A 50 -5.52 -7.05 20.51
C LEU A 50 -6.71 -6.90 19.55
N VAL A 51 -7.27 -8.02 19.07
CA VAL A 51 -8.48 -7.99 18.24
C VAL A 51 -9.66 -7.41 19.02
N LYS A 52 -9.80 -7.72 20.31
CA LYS A 52 -10.86 -7.14 21.16
C LYS A 52 -10.63 -5.64 21.37
N GLU A 53 -9.41 -5.22 21.70
CA GLU A 53 -9.08 -3.81 21.89
C GLU A 53 -9.31 -2.97 20.62
N ILE A 54 -8.99 -3.52 19.44
CA ILE A 54 -9.26 -2.85 18.15
C ILE A 54 -10.78 -2.76 17.90
N ALA A 55 -11.54 -3.78 18.31
CA ALA A 55 -13.00 -3.74 18.24
C ALA A 55 -13.60 -2.69 19.19
N GLU A 56 -12.97 -2.47 20.34
CA GLU A 56 -13.35 -1.47 21.35
C GLU A 56 -12.92 -0.04 20.97
N GLY A 57 -12.05 0.12 19.98
CA GLY A 57 -11.74 1.42 19.36
C GLY A 57 -10.27 1.85 19.40
N ARG A 58 -9.35 1.00 19.87
CA ARG A 58 -7.90 1.28 19.80
C ARG A 58 -7.45 1.28 18.34
N MET A 59 -7.03 2.44 17.82
CA MET A 59 -6.73 2.65 16.40
C MET A 59 -5.45 3.47 16.15
N ASP A 60 -4.44 3.28 16.98
CA ASP A 60 -3.19 4.06 16.92
C ASP A 60 -2.14 3.47 15.95
N PHE A 61 -2.58 2.99 14.78
CA PHE A 61 -1.71 2.36 13.77
C PHE A 61 -2.13 2.70 12.33
N ASP A 62 -1.16 2.69 11.42
CA ASP A 62 -1.32 3.04 10.00
C ASP A 62 -1.35 1.81 9.08
N ALA A 63 -0.87 0.67 9.55
CA ALA A 63 -0.84 -0.57 8.80
C ALA A 63 -1.08 -1.77 9.72
N VAL A 64 -1.84 -2.76 9.24
CA VAL A 64 -2.10 -4.02 9.95
C VAL A 64 -1.57 -5.19 9.13
N ILE A 65 -0.74 -6.01 9.75
CA ILE A 65 -0.29 -7.30 9.22
C ILE A 65 -0.93 -8.40 10.06
N ALA A 66 -1.44 -9.44 9.41
CA ALA A 66 -2.04 -10.58 10.10
C ALA A 66 -1.47 -11.90 9.59
N THR A 67 -1.38 -12.90 10.46
CA THR A 67 -1.16 -14.29 10.01
C THR A 67 -2.48 -14.89 9.50
N PRO A 68 -2.45 -15.84 8.55
CA PRO A 68 -3.66 -16.53 8.07
C PRO A 68 -4.48 -17.20 9.17
N ASP A 69 -3.83 -17.61 10.26
CA ASP A 69 -4.48 -18.37 11.35
C ASP A 69 -5.46 -17.51 12.15
N ILE A 70 -5.14 -16.22 12.35
CA ILE A 70 -5.97 -15.29 13.12
C ILE A 70 -6.96 -14.51 12.24
N MET A 71 -6.95 -14.73 10.92
CA MET A 71 -7.82 -14.04 9.97
C MET A 71 -9.32 -14.30 10.23
N LYS A 72 -9.68 -15.46 10.79
CA LYS A 72 -11.07 -15.75 11.19
C LYS A 72 -11.56 -14.79 12.27
N SER A 73 -10.70 -14.45 13.21
CA SER A 73 -10.98 -13.49 14.29
C SER A 73 -10.87 -12.05 13.79
N ALA A 74 -9.84 -11.74 13.00
CA ALA A 74 -9.65 -10.42 12.40
C ALA A 74 -10.74 -10.05 11.37
N GLY A 75 -11.41 -11.02 10.75
CA GLY A 75 -12.55 -10.78 9.85
C GLY A 75 -13.72 -10.07 10.54
N ARG A 76 -13.89 -10.24 11.86
CA ARG A 76 -14.90 -9.52 12.66
C ARG A 76 -14.62 -8.01 12.72
N LEU A 77 -13.36 -7.62 12.59
CA LEU A 77 -12.92 -6.22 12.55
C LEU A 77 -13.21 -5.53 11.21
N GLY A 78 -13.73 -6.26 10.21
CA GLY A 78 -14.04 -5.70 8.89
C GLY A 78 -14.96 -4.49 8.94
N LYS A 79 -15.86 -4.39 9.93
CA LYS A 79 -16.73 -3.21 10.12
C LYS A 79 -15.95 -1.94 10.51
N VAL A 80 -14.87 -2.09 11.28
CA VAL A 80 -14.05 -0.98 11.78
C VAL A 80 -12.89 -0.67 10.82
N LEU A 81 -12.16 -1.70 10.39
CA LEU A 81 -10.98 -1.57 9.53
C LEU A 81 -11.32 -1.40 8.05
N GLY A 82 -12.49 -1.86 7.59
CA GLY A 82 -12.91 -1.83 6.20
C GLY A 82 -13.07 -0.41 5.64
N PRO A 83 -13.88 0.47 6.25
CA PRO A 83 -14.08 1.85 5.78
C PRO A 83 -12.78 2.67 5.72
N ARG A 84 -11.80 2.34 6.56
CA ARG A 84 -10.51 3.03 6.66
C ARG A 84 -9.43 2.43 5.76
N GLY A 85 -9.70 1.31 5.09
CA GLY A 85 -8.73 0.65 4.20
C GLY A 85 -7.57 -0.04 4.92
N LEU A 86 -7.64 -0.20 6.24
CA LEU A 86 -6.61 -0.86 7.07
C LEU A 86 -6.80 -2.37 7.16
N MET A 87 -7.82 -2.91 6.51
CA MET A 87 -8.12 -4.34 6.54
C MET A 87 -7.01 -5.14 5.85
N PRO A 88 -6.37 -6.11 6.53
CA PRO A 88 -5.34 -6.91 5.91
C PRO A 88 -5.92 -7.76 4.77
N SER A 89 -5.20 -7.85 3.66
CA SER A 89 -5.64 -8.58 2.46
C SER A 89 -4.50 -9.40 1.88
N ALA A 90 -4.81 -10.64 1.47
CA ALA A 90 -3.85 -11.50 0.77
C ALA A 90 -3.32 -10.85 -0.52
N LYS A 91 -4.17 -10.08 -1.24
CA LYS A 91 -3.75 -9.35 -2.45
C LYS A 91 -2.73 -8.25 -2.19
N ALA A 92 -2.65 -7.76 -0.95
CA ALA A 92 -1.71 -6.71 -0.55
C ALA A 92 -0.46 -7.28 0.15
N ASN A 93 -0.29 -8.61 0.19
CA ASN A 93 0.78 -9.29 0.95
C ASN A 93 0.89 -8.81 2.41
N THR A 94 -0.25 -8.41 3.01
CA THR A 94 -0.34 -8.10 4.45
C THR A 94 -0.87 -9.29 5.24
N VAL A 95 -1.16 -10.39 4.56
CA VAL A 95 -1.52 -11.69 5.16
C VAL A 95 -0.43 -12.67 4.76
N THR A 96 0.49 -12.95 5.68
CA THR A 96 1.66 -13.80 5.41
C THR A 96 2.16 -14.45 6.69
N PHE A 97 2.87 -15.58 6.54
CA PHE A 97 3.64 -16.20 7.62
C PHE A 97 5.01 -15.54 7.81
N ASP A 98 5.53 -14.85 6.78
CA ASP A 98 6.75 -14.04 6.87
C ASP A 98 6.42 -12.65 7.40
N VAL A 99 6.24 -12.57 8.72
CA VAL A 99 5.87 -11.32 9.39
C VAL A 99 7.05 -10.35 9.44
N ALA A 100 8.26 -10.85 9.65
CA ALA A 100 9.45 -10.01 9.74
C ALA A 100 9.76 -9.29 8.42
N GLY A 101 9.67 -10.00 7.29
CA GLY A 101 9.81 -9.40 5.96
C GLY A 101 8.74 -8.35 5.70
N ALA A 102 7.47 -8.69 5.97
CA ALA A 102 6.35 -7.77 5.77
C ALA A 102 6.44 -6.49 6.62
N VAL A 103 6.88 -6.58 7.88
CA VAL A 103 7.09 -5.40 8.74
C VAL A 103 8.17 -4.49 8.15
N LYS A 104 9.31 -5.06 7.74
CA LYS A 104 10.41 -4.31 7.15
C LYS A 104 10.00 -3.62 5.85
N GLU A 105 9.27 -4.30 4.98
CA GLU A 105 8.77 -3.71 3.73
C GLU A 105 7.80 -2.56 3.96
N ILE A 106 6.86 -2.70 4.91
CA ILE A 106 5.92 -1.63 5.23
C ILE A 106 6.66 -0.42 5.81
N LYS A 107 7.64 -0.64 6.70
CA LYS A 107 8.47 0.43 7.25
C LYS A 107 9.38 1.07 6.20
N ALA A 108 9.82 0.32 5.19
CA ALA A 108 10.56 0.84 4.03
C ALA A 108 9.69 1.71 3.09
N GLY A 109 8.39 1.87 3.38
CA GLY A 109 7.51 2.72 2.60
C GLY A 109 6.78 1.99 1.48
N ARG A 110 6.45 0.70 1.67
CA ARG A 110 5.52 -0.01 0.79
C ARG A 110 4.20 0.75 0.65
N ILE A 111 3.78 0.95 -0.59
CA ILE A 111 2.52 1.57 -0.97
C ILE A 111 1.64 0.51 -1.62
N GLU A 112 0.40 0.46 -1.16
CA GLU A 112 -0.66 -0.25 -1.87
C GLU A 112 -1.39 0.76 -2.75
N PHE A 113 -1.52 0.42 -4.03
CA PHE A 113 -2.33 1.20 -4.95
C PHE A 113 -3.55 0.39 -5.37
N ARG A 114 -4.72 1.04 -5.29
CA ARG A 114 -6.01 0.46 -5.63
C ARG A 114 -6.79 1.45 -6.46
N VAL A 115 -7.43 0.93 -7.50
CA VAL A 115 -8.35 1.70 -8.33
C VAL A 115 -9.63 2.00 -7.56
N ASP A 116 -10.06 3.25 -7.62
CA ASP A 116 -11.32 3.71 -7.05
C ASP A 116 -12.52 3.45 -7.98
N LYS A 117 -13.71 3.95 -7.61
CA LYS A 117 -14.91 3.81 -8.46
C LYS A 117 -14.83 4.64 -9.75
N THR A 118 -13.97 5.66 -9.81
CA THR A 118 -13.79 6.54 -10.97
C THR A 118 -12.67 6.07 -11.91
N ALA A 119 -12.06 4.91 -11.63
CA ALA A 119 -10.93 4.36 -12.37
C ALA A 119 -9.61 5.13 -12.20
N ILE A 120 -9.48 5.90 -11.13
CA ILE A 120 -8.30 6.68 -10.75
C ILE A 120 -7.55 5.96 -9.62
N THR A 121 -6.22 6.07 -9.63
CA THR A 121 -5.36 5.54 -8.58
C THR A 121 -4.63 6.70 -7.91
N HIS A 122 -4.76 6.84 -6.60
CA HIS A 122 -4.11 7.90 -5.82
C HIS A 122 -2.99 7.32 -4.97
N ASN A 123 -1.77 7.85 -5.09
CA ASN A 123 -0.63 7.41 -4.29
C ASN A 123 0.26 8.59 -3.91
N ALA A 124 0.76 8.59 -2.67
CA ALA A 124 1.73 9.57 -2.20
C ALA A 124 3.15 9.06 -2.48
N VAL A 125 3.91 9.76 -3.33
CA VAL A 125 5.26 9.36 -3.77
C VAL A 125 6.39 9.90 -2.88
N GLY A 126 6.08 10.78 -1.92
CA GLY A 126 7.07 11.36 -1.01
C GLY A 126 6.61 12.67 -0.37
N ARG A 127 7.55 13.37 0.26
CA ARG A 127 7.36 14.72 0.82
C ARG A 127 8.12 15.76 0.00
N ALA A 128 7.67 17.01 0.06
CA ALA A 128 8.36 18.14 -0.59
C ALA A 128 9.79 18.38 -0.06
N SER A 129 10.13 17.82 1.11
CA SER A 129 11.48 17.90 1.68
C SER A 129 12.49 16.96 1.02
N PHE A 130 12.05 16.08 0.12
CA PHE A 130 12.95 15.15 -0.56
C PHE A 130 13.68 15.85 -1.73
N PRO A 131 14.92 15.44 -2.04
CA PRO A 131 15.58 15.85 -3.27
C PRO A 131 14.74 15.51 -4.50
N VAL A 132 14.83 16.35 -5.53
CA VAL A 132 14.07 16.18 -6.79
C VAL A 132 14.35 14.82 -7.42
N GLU A 133 15.61 14.38 -7.44
CA GLU A 133 16.02 13.08 -7.98
C GLU A 133 15.36 11.90 -7.27
N ASN A 134 15.19 11.98 -5.95
CA ASN A 134 14.55 10.92 -5.16
C ASN A 134 13.05 10.85 -5.45
N LEU A 135 12.40 12.01 -5.61
CA LEU A 135 10.99 12.10 -6.00
C LEU A 135 10.78 11.56 -7.41
N GLU A 136 11.65 11.91 -8.36
CA GLU A 136 11.61 11.40 -9.73
C GLU A 136 11.72 9.88 -9.76
N ASN A 137 12.71 9.32 -9.05
CA ASN A 137 12.90 7.87 -8.95
C ASN A 137 11.69 7.15 -8.35
N ASN A 138 11.06 7.72 -7.32
CA ASN A 138 9.84 7.17 -6.73
C ASN A 138 8.66 7.20 -7.72
N VAL A 139 8.50 8.30 -8.47
CA VAL A 139 7.46 8.43 -9.50
C VAL A 139 7.69 7.43 -10.63
N LYS A 140 8.93 7.31 -11.14
CA LYS A 140 9.30 6.33 -12.17
C LYS A 140 9.01 4.90 -11.69
N ALA A 141 9.40 4.54 -10.47
CA ALA A 141 9.15 3.22 -9.90
C ALA A 141 7.65 2.91 -9.81
N LEU A 142 6.84 3.84 -9.32
CA LEU A 142 5.39 3.69 -9.26
C LEU A 142 4.78 3.53 -10.66
N PHE A 143 5.22 4.34 -11.62
CA PHE A 143 4.71 4.30 -12.98
C PHE A 143 5.04 2.97 -13.68
N ARG A 144 6.26 2.45 -13.52
CA ARG A 144 6.66 1.11 -13.98
C ARG A 144 5.73 0.03 -13.41
N ALA A 145 5.45 0.10 -12.11
CA ALA A 145 4.57 -0.87 -11.45
C ALA A 145 3.13 -0.81 -11.97
N ILE A 146 2.61 0.39 -12.25
CA ILE A 146 1.27 0.57 -12.83
C ILE A 146 1.20 -0.06 -14.22
N ILE A 147 2.19 0.21 -15.09
CA ILE A 147 2.24 -0.39 -16.43
C ILE A 147 2.32 -1.91 -16.36
N LYS A 148 3.14 -2.44 -15.45
CA LYS A 148 3.27 -3.90 -15.23
C LYS A 148 1.98 -4.52 -14.69
N ALA A 149 1.21 -3.78 -13.90
CA ALA A 149 -0.06 -4.21 -13.35
C ALA A 149 -1.23 -4.09 -14.35
N ARG A 150 -0.96 -3.77 -15.62
CA ARG A 150 -1.97 -3.72 -16.69
C ARG A 150 -2.67 -5.08 -16.85
N PRO A 151 -3.99 -5.16 -16.69
CA PRO A 151 -4.73 -6.39 -16.94
C PRO A 151 -4.78 -6.70 -18.45
N ALA A 152 -4.67 -7.98 -18.80
CA ALA A 152 -4.69 -8.45 -20.20
C ALA A 152 -6.02 -8.13 -20.91
N ALA A 153 -7.12 -7.98 -20.17
CA ALA A 153 -8.43 -7.63 -20.70
C ALA A 153 -8.52 -6.18 -21.24
N VAL A 154 -7.58 -5.29 -20.85
CA VAL A 154 -7.65 -3.87 -21.20
C VAL A 154 -7.02 -3.60 -22.57
N LYS A 155 -7.88 -3.31 -23.55
CA LYS A 155 -7.50 -2.88 -24.90
C LYS A 155 -7.42 -1.34 -25.00
N GLY A 156 -6.48 -0.83 -25.80
CA GLY A 156 -6.29 0.61 -26.01
C GLY A 156 -5.31 1.28 -25.04
N THR A 157 -5.40 2.60 -24.94
CA THR A 157 -4.52 3.45 -24.13
C THR A 157 -4.79 3.26 -22.65
N TYR A 158 -3.79 2.73 -21.92
CA TYR A 158 -3.93 2.38 -20.50
C TYR A 158 -3.83 3.59 -19.57
N VAL A 159 -2.85 4.47 -19.81
CA VAL A 159 -2.66 5.72 -19.05
C VAL A 159 -3.24 6.87 -19.87
N LYS A 160 -4.27 7.54 -19.35
CA LYS A 160 -4.91 8.68 -20.04
C LYS A 160 -4.32 10.01 -19.62
N THR A 161 -4.18 10.22 -18.33
CA THR A 161 -3.68 11.46 -17.74
C THR A 161 -2.82 11.13 -16.53
N VAL A 162 -1.79 11.94 -16.31
CA VAL A 162 -0.96 11.90 -15.12
C VAL A 162 -0.96 13.29 -14.53
N THR A 163 -1.30 13.41 -13.25
CA THR A 163 -1.31 14.70 -12.55
C THR A 163 -0.54 14.55 -11.26
N LEU A 164 0.45 15.43 -11.05
CA LEU A 164 1.15 15.54 -9.78
C LEU A 164 0.62 16.77 -9.05
N ALA A 165 0.23 16.58 -7.79
CA ALA A 165 -0.25 17.64 -6.93
C ALA A 165 0.36 17.47 -5.54
N THR A 166 0.66 18.60 -4.90
CA THR A 166 0.92 18.64 -3.45
C THR A 166 -0.39 18.71 -2.68
N THR A 167 -0.38 18.36 -1.39
CA THR A 167 -1.59 18.30 -0.54
C THR A 167 -2.45 19.56 -0.57
N MET A 168 -1.83 20.75 -0.61
CA MET A 168 -2.53 22.05 -0.60
C MET A 168 -2.26 22.89 -1.86
N GLY A 169 -1.71 22.28 -2.91
CA GLY A 169 -1.26 23.01 -4.11
C GLY A 169 -2.02 22.62 -5.37
N VAL A 170 -1.77 23.37 -6.44
CA VAL A 170 -2.37 23.14 -7.75
C VAL A 170 -1.80 21.86 -8.37
N GLY A 171 -2.65 21.10 -9.06
CA GLY A 171 -2.24 19.92 -9.81
C GLY A 171 -1.61 20.29 -11.14
N ILE A 172 -0.41 19.78 -11.39
CA ILE A 172 0.32 19.94 -12.65
C ILE A 172 0.11 18.68 -13.48
N SER A 173 -0.44 18.85 -14.68
CA SER A 173 -0.61 17.75 -15.63
C SER A 173 0.72 17.45 -16.32
N ILE A 174 1.08 16.17 -16.39
CA ILE A 174 2.25 15.67 -17.10
C ILE A 174 1.78 14.88 -18.32
N ASP A 175 2.54 14.99 -19.41
CA ASP A 175 2.28 14.20 -20.61
C ASP A 175 2.58 12.70 -20.34
N PRO A 176 1.56 11.82 -20.41
CA PRO A 176 1.74 10.40 -20.17
C PRO A 176 2.62 9.71 -21.23
N VAL A 177 2.70 10.24 -22.46
CA VAL A 177 3.50 9.65 -23.55
C VAL A 177 4.98 9.88 -23.30
N GLN A 178 5.35 11.08 -22.86
CA GLN A 178 6.72 11.40 -22.49
C GLN A 178 7.14 10.61 -21.25
N ALA A 179 6.28 10.55 -20.23
CA ALA A 179 6.54 9.77 -19.02
C ALA A 179 6.74 8.26 -19.31
N GLN A 180 6.06 7.69 -20.31
CA GLN A 180 6.29 6.30 -20.74
C GLN A 180 7.64 6.09 -21.40
N LYS A 181 8.11 7.05 -22.19
CA LYS A 181 9.42 6.97 -22.87
C LYS A 181 10.56 7.08 -21.87
N ASP A 182 10.48 8.04 -20.95
CA ASP A 182 11.52 8.28 -19.95
C ASP A 182 11.66 7.09 -18.99
N VAL A 183 10.56 6.38 -18.74
CA VAL A 183 10.54 5.19 -17.90
C VAL A 183 11.06 3.93 -18.61
N ALA A 184 10.97 3.88 -19.95
CA ALA A 184 11.43 2.77 -20.79
C ALA A 184 12.87 2.95 -21.31
N ALA A 185 13.43 4.16 -21.24
CA ALA A 185 14.79 4.49 -21.66
C ALA A 185 15.87 4.12 -20.60
N GLU A 186 15.44 3.73 -19.41
CA GLU A 186 16.25 3.16 -18.31
C GLU A 186 15.83 1.71 -18.05
#